data_AF-A0A841D8J7-F1
#
_entry.id   AF-A0A841D8J7-F1
#
_cell.length_a   1.000
_cell.length_b   1.000
_cell.length_c   1.000
_cell.angle_alpha   90.00
_cell.angle_beta   90.00
_cell.angle_gamma   90.00
#
_symmetry.space_group_name_H-M   'P 1'
#
loop_
_entity.id
_entity.type
_entity.pdbx_description
1 polymer ?
#
loop_
_entity_poly.entity_id
_entity_poly.type
_entity_poly.pdbx_seq_one_letter_code
_entity_poly.pdbx_strand_id
1 'polypeptide(L)'
;MSAQYAWPERFPARRPVIEGSDHPAVSPLGELHPPAAEAEVHRFEERLGMELPPSYRRFLLFANGWGNDDDCCLLRVEAAGWLRDVDPSIAESWSAPKQENSWSVPDELYFVYGPEQDSIRYRGEYVPDTLLIGYWDDGVALLNPRVSTAEGEWEAWYLAPWLPGANRYRSFWDLAMDELRMRYAR
;
A
#
# COMPACT_ATOMS: atom_id res chain seq x y z
N MET A 1 3.62 19.40 -14.69
CA MET A 1 3.83 18.55 -13.50
C MET A 1 2.45 18.25 -12.93
N SER A 2 1.88 17.07 -13.19
CA SER A 2 0.52 16.76 -12.71
C SER A 2 0.51 16.73 -11.18
N ALA A 3 -0.25 17.67 -10.61
CA ALA A 3 -0.48 17.91 -9.18
C ALA A 3 -1.28 16.80 -8.47
N GLN A 4 -1.34 15.60 -9.05
CA GLN A 4 -2.26 14.55 -8.62
C GLN A 4 -1.79 13.83 -7.35
N TYR A 5 -0.49 13.85 -7.04
CA TYR A 5 0.10 13.17 -5.88
C TYR A 5 1.05 14.12 -5.13
N ALA A 6 0.49 15.11 -4.44
CA ALA A 6 1.22 16.18 -3.76
C ALA A 6 1.80 15.74 -2.39
N TRP A 7 2.61 14.68 -2.36
CA TRP A 7 3.29 14.19 -1.15
C TRP A 7 4.03 15.30 -0.37
N PRO A 8 4.77 16.22 -1.01
CA PRO A 8 5.51 17.28 -0.30
C PRO A 8 4.62 18.29 0.44
N GLU A 9 3.37 18.47 0.02
CA GLU A 9 2.43 19.39 0.67
C GLU A 9 1.83 18.80 1.96
N ARG A 10 1.79 17.48 2.06
CA ARG A 10 1.24 16.74 3.21
C ARG A 10 2.30 16.33 4.22
N PHE A 11 3.53 16.14 3.77
CA PHE A 11 4.69 15.85 4.59
C PHE A 11 5.74 16.95 4.42
N PRO A 12 5.55 18.13 5.06
CA PRO A 12 6.56 19.17 4.98
C PRO A 12 7.88 18.65 5.56
N ALA A 13 8.97 18.87 4.83
CA ALA A 13 10.32 18.58 5.31
C ALA A 13 10.52 19.16 6.71
N ARG A 14 11.22 18.41 7.59
CA ARG A 14 11.48 18.76 9.01
C ARG A 14 11.61 20.27 9.16
N ARG A 15 10.63 20.93 9.81
CA ARG A 15 10.86 22.29 10.30
C ARG A 15 12.01 22.22 11.31
N PRO A 16 12.96 23.18 11.30
CA PRO A 16 13.92 23.26 12.38
C PRO A 16 13.14 23.33 13.70
N VAL A 17 13.52 22.49 14.65
CA VAL A 17 12.95 22.51 16.00
C VAL A 17 13.10 23.92 16.53
N ILE A 18 11.98 24.62 16.73
CA ILE A 18 11.96 25.86 17.49
C ILE A 18 11.99 25.41 18.94
N GLU A 19 13.11 25.66 19.64
CA GLU A 19 13.24 25.39 21.07
C GLU A 19 12.04 26.01 21.82
N GLY A 20 11.23 25.16 22.45
CA GLY A 20 10.05 25.57 23.24
C GLY A 20 8.69 24.98 22.83
N SER A 21 8.63 24.11 21.81
CA SER A 21 7.40 23.40 21.42
C SER A 21 7.41 21.96 21.93
N ASP A 22 6.62 21.65 22.97
CA ASP A 22 6.45 20.30 23.56
C ASP A 22 5.69 19.29 22.68
N HIS A 23 5.41 19.62 21.42
CA HIS A 23 4.90 18.67 20.44
C HIS A 23 6.04 18.24 19.53
N PRO A 24 6.45 16.95 19.55
CA PRO A 24 7.42 16.49 18.57
C PRO A 24 6.73 16.55 17.20
N ALA A 25 7.34 17.23 16.24
CA ALA A 25 6.87 17.34 14.86
C ALA A 25 7.07 16.02 14.11
N VAL A 26 6.53 14.93 14.66
CA VAL A 26 6.58 13.59 14.06
C VAL A 26 5.53 13.59 12.96
N SER A 27 5.93 13.18 11.75
CA SER A 27 4.98 12.93 10.67
C SER A 27 3.96 11.88 11.15
N PRO A 28 2.69 11.93 10.73
CA PRO A 28 1.67 10.95 11.15
C PRO A 28 2.02 9.51 10.77
N LEU A 29 2.88 9.36 9.77
CA LEU A 29 3.42 8.08 9.31
C LEU A 29 4.72 7.70 10.03
N GLY A 30 5.09 8.40 11.11
CA GLY A 30 6.35 8.19 11.80
C GLY A 30 7.55 8.79 11.06
N GLU A 31 8.71 8.16 11.18
CA GLU A 31 9.94 8.59 10.52
C GLU A 31 9.96 8.17 9.04
N LEU A 32 10.09 9.14 8.13
CA LEU A 32 10.28 8.88 6.71
C LEU A 32 11.73 8.48 6.44
N HIS A 33 11.93 7.41 5.67
CA HIS A 33 13.25 7.03 5.19
C HIS A 33 13.73 7.98 4.08
N PRO A 34 15.05 8.08 3.85
CA PRO A 34 15.58 8.83 2.72
C PRO A 34 14.92 8.41 1.39
N PRO A 35 14.74 9.34 0.43
CA PRO A 35 14.19 9.00 -0.87
C PRO A 35 15.01 7.93 -1.59
N ALA A 36 14.34 7.02 -2.31
CA ALA A 36 15.01 6.09 -3.20
C ALA A 36 15.54 6.85 -4.42
N ALA A 37 16.73 6.48 -4.89
CA ALA A 37 17.25 6.96 -6.15
C ALA A 37 16.45 6.36 -7.33
N GLU A 38 16.35 7.07 -8.45
CA GLU A 38 15.70 6.56 -9.68
C GLU A 38 16.26 5.20 -10.12
N ALA A 39 17.57 5.00 -9.95
CA ALA A 39 18.22 3.72 -10.27
C ALA A 39 17.83 2.59 -9.31
N GLU A 40 17.49 2.88 -8.06
CA GLU A 40 16.99 1.89 -7.10
C GLU A 40 15.57 1.48 -7.44
N VAL A 41 14.72 2.46 -7.75
CA VAL A 41 13.33 2.23 -8.19
C VAL A 41 13.31 1.43 -9.50
N HIS A 42 14.14 1.79 -10.47
CA HIS A 42 14.23 1.04 -11.74
C HIS A 42 14.69 -0.40 -11.53
N ARG A 43 15.71 -0.64 -10.69
CA ARG A 43 16.13 -2.02 -10.36
C ARG A 43 15.02 -2.80 -9.66
N PHE A 44 14.20 -2.12 -8.86
CA PHE A 44 13.06 -2.76 -8.21
C PHE A 44 12.00 -3.18 -9.23
N GLU A 45 11.65 -2.31 -10.19
CA GLU A 45 10.77 -2.65 -11.32
C GLU A 45 11.33 -3.81 -12.16
N GLU A 46 12.62 -3.80 -12.46
CA GLU A 46 13.29 -4.91 -13.16
C GLU A 46 13.18 -6.24 -12.39
N ARG A 47 13.34 -6.20 -11.06
CA ARG A 47 13.18 -7.38 -10.19
C ARG A 47 11.74 -7.91 -10.19
N LEU A 48 10.75 -7.02 -10.24
CA LEU A 48 9.34 -7.38 -10.32
C LEU A 48 8.93 -7.83 -11.73
N GLY A 49 9.63 -7.36 -12.77
CA GLY A 49 9.25 -7.54 -14.16
C GLY A 49 8.05 -6.69 -14.59
N MET A 50 7.72 -5.64 -13.82
CA MET A 50 6.60 -4.73 -14.06
C MET A 50 6.97 -3.30 -13.65
N GLU A 51 6.40 -2.31 -14.34
CA GLU A 51 6.48 -0.91 -13.93
C GLU A 51 5.57 -0.66 -12.73
N LEU A 52 6.05 0.09 -11.73
CA LEU A 52 5.29 0.38 -10.52
C LEU A 52 4.14 1.37 -10.81
N PRO A 53 3.05 1.31 -10.03
CA PRO A 53 1.97 2.26 -10.19
C PRO A 53 2.45 3.69 -9.87
N PRO A 54 2.05 4.71 -10.66
CA PRO A 54 2.64 6.04 -10.61
C PRO A 54 2.67 6.67 -9.21
N SER A 55 1.61 6.50 -8.42
CA SER A 55 1.50 7.06 -7.07
C SER A 55 2.50 6.45 -6.10
N TYR A 56 2.70 5.13 -6.15
CA TYR A 56 3.68 4.41 -5.32
C TYR A 56 5.12 4.71 -5.76
N ARG A 57 5.38 4.72 -7.08
CA ARG A 57 6.69 5.11 -7.61
C ARG A 57 7.10 6.50 -7.13
N ARG A 58 6.20 7.48 -7.25
CA ARG A 58 6.44 8.85 -6.76
C ARG A 58 6.63 8.90 -5.26
N PHE A 59 5.95 8.04 -4.51
CA PHE A 59 6.15 7.94 -3.08
C PHE A 59 7.57 7.47 -2.76
N LEU A 60 8.06 6.41 -3.41
CA LEU A 60 9.43 5.90 -3.20
C LEU A 60 10.52 6.93 -3.51
N LEU A 61 10.32 7.73 -4.57
CA LEU A 61 11.20 8.85 -4.95
C LEU A 61 11.10 10.06 -3.99
N PHE A 62 10.10 10.09 -3.12
CA PHE A 62 9.94 11.07 -2.05
C PHE A 62 10.48 10.55 -0.72
N ALA A 63 10.19 9.29 -0.39
CA ALA A 63 10.66 8.56 0.79
C ALA A 63 10.64 7.06 0.48
N ASN A 64 11.77 6.37 0.66
CA ASN A 64 11.88 4.92 0.47
C ASN A 64 11.26 4.18 1.67
N GLY A 65 9.95 4.32 1.87
CA GLY A 65 9.25 3.78 3.02
C GLY A 65 9.17 4.73 4.21
N TRP A 66 8.47 4.27 5.25
CA TRP A 66 8.34 4.97 6.53
C TRP A 66 8.23 3.98 7.69
N GLY A 67 8.49 4.46 8.90
CA GLY A 67 8.40 3.68 10.13
C GLY A 67 9.62 2.77 10.34
N ASN A 68 9.79 2.33 11.59
CA ASN A 68 10.91 1.50 12.04
C ASN A 68 10.41 0.28 12.84
N ASP A 69 9.36 -0.39 12.34
CA ASP A 69 8.73 -1.60 12.91
C ASP A 69 7.72 -1.42 14.06
N ASP A 70 7.45 -0.19 14.53
CA ASP A 70 6.39 0.07 15.52
C ASP A 70 5.05 0.40 14.83
N ASP A 71 4.07 -0.47 15.09
CA ASP A 71 2.66 -0.49 14.68
C ASP A 71 2.38 -0.39 13.17
N CYS A 72 2.98 0.53 12.41
CA CYS A 72 2.76 0.65 10.97
C CYS A 72 3.98 1.15 10.20
N CYS A 73 4.36 0.43 9.15
CA CYS A 73 5.46 0.78 8.26
C CYS A 73 5.09 0.63 6.78
N LEU A 74 5.80 1.37 5.93
CA LEU A 74 5.88 1.10 4.50
C LEU A 74 7.29 0.59 4.22
N LEU A 75 7.38 -0.59 3.60
CA LEU A 75 8.61 -1.28 3.30
C LEU A 75 9.46 -0.51 2.29
N ARG A 76 10.76 -0.54 2.52
CA ARG A 76 11.75 -0.06 1.56
C ARG A 76 11.77 -0.96 0.32
N VAL A 77 12.21 -0.42 -0.82
CA VAL A 77 12.30 -1.19 -2.08
C VAL A 77 13.12 -2.45 -1.95
N GLU A 78 14.08 -2.55 -1.03
CA GLU A 78 14.89 -3.76 -0.85
C GLU A 78 14.08 -4.91 -0.24
N ALA A 79 13.13 -4.60 0.64
CA ALA A 79 12.31 -5.54 1.41
C ALA A 79 10.94 -5.82 0.76
N ALA A 80 10.40 -4.87 0.00
CA ALA A 80 9.16 -5.06 -0.74
C ALA A 80 9.32 -6.11 -1.85
N GLY A 81 8.28 -6.91 -2.09
CA GLY A 81 8.30 -8.01 -3.04
C GLY A 81 6.95 -8.72 -3.17
N TRP A 82 6.86 -9.69 -4.07
CA TRP A 82 5.63 -10.47 -4.27
C TRP A 82 5.26 -11.20 -2.97
N LEU A 83 4.00 -11.11 -2.57
CA LEU A 83 3.53 -11.65 -1.30
C LEU A 83 3.81 -13.15 -1.18
N ARG A 84 3.63 -13.91 -2.27
CA ARG A 84 3.97 -15.36 -2.31
C ARG A 84 5.42 -15.68 -1.98
N ASP A 85 6.34 -14.73 -2.19
CA ASP A 85 7.78 -14.93 -2.03
C ASP A 85 8.25 -14.37 -0.68
N VAL A 86 7.68 -13.24 -0.25
CA VAL A 86 8.04 -12.55 1.00
C VAL A 86 7.32 -13.15 2.21
N ASP A 87 6.03 -13.43 2.09
CA ASP A 87 5.22 -14.05 3.15
C ASP A 87 4.24 -15.08 2.56
N PRO A 88 4.72 -16.31 2.26
CA PRO A 88 3.89 -17.38 1.72
C PRO A 88 2.72 -17.77 2.66
N SER A 89 2.89 -17.58 3.98
CA SER A 89 1.89 -17.94 4.98
C SER A 89 0.67 -17.01 4.91
N ILE A 90 0.91 -15.70 4.82
CA ILE A 90 -0.16 -14.73 4.56
C ILE A 90 -0.78 -15.01 3.19
N ALA A 91 0.04 -15.25 2.16
CA ALA A 91 -0.46 -15.55 0.82
C ALA A 91 -1.43 -16.74 0.82
N GLU A 92 -1.08 -17.84 1.47
CA GLU A 92 -1.91 -19.03 1.56
C GLU A 92 -3.18 -18.81 2.40
N SER A 93 -3.05 -18.12 3.54
CA SER A 93 -4.17 -17.90 4.47
C SER A 93 -5.28 -17.03 3.87
N TRP A 94 -4.90 -16.05 3.05
CA TRP A 94 -5.83 -15.13 2.41
C TRP A 94 -6.21 -15.53 0.98
N SER A 95 -5.58 -16.57 0.43
CA SER A 95 -6.01 -17.12 -0.84
C SER A 95 -7.39 -17.76 -0.70
N ALA A 96 -8.25 -17.55 -1.69
CA ALA A 96 -9.55 -18.23 -1.73
C ALA A 96 -9.32 -19.76 -1.71
N PRO A 97 -10.20 -20.54 -1.05
CA PRO A 97 -10.04 -21.99 -1.02
C PRO A 97 -9.98 -22.53 -2.45
N LYS A 98 -8.96 -23.37 -2.72
CA LYS A 98 -8.71 -24.04 -4.01
C LYS A 98 -9.77 -25.10 -4.38
N GLN A 99 -11.04 -24.88 -4.02
CA GLN A 99 -12.09 -25.77 -4.50
C GLN A 99 -12.27 -25.53 -6.00
N GLU A 100 -12.31 -26.62 -6.77
CA GLU A 100 -12.44 -26.65 -8.24
C GLU A 100 -13.67 -25.89 -8.78
N ASN A 101 -14.58 -25.46 -7.91
CA ASN A 101 -15.81 -24.72 -8.22
C ASN A 101 -15.95 -23.35 -7.52
N SER A 102 -14.86 -22.76 -7.01
CA SER A 102 -14.93 -21.39 -6.50
C SER A 102 -15.07 -20.43 -7.68
N TRP A 103 -16.27 -19.92 -7.92
CA TRP A 103 -16.48 -18.85 -8.91
C TRP A 103 -15.73 -17.61 -8.42
N SER A 104 -14.87 -17.05 -9.26
CA SER A 104 -14.28 -15.73 -9.00
C SER A 104 -15.41 -14.73 -8.76
N VAL A 105 -15.19 -13.78 -7.84
CA VAL A 105 -16.17 -12.73 -7.54
C VAL A 105 -16.49 -11.98 -8.84
N PRO A 106 -17.76 -11.94 -9.29
CA PRO A 106 -18.15 -11.23 -10.52
C PRO A 106 -17.77 -9.76 -10.50
N ASP A 107 -17.48 -9.19 -11.66
CA ASP A 107 -17.06 -7.79 -11.83
C ASP A 107 -18.03 -6.80 -11.15
N GLU A 108 -19.35 -7.07 -11.20
CA GLU A 108 -20.39 -6.21 -10.64
C GLU A 108 -20.33 -6.13 -9.11
N LEU A 109 -19.82 -7.17 -8.46
CA LEU A 109 -19.60 -7.21 -7.01
C LEU A 109 -18.17 -6.79 -6.64
N TYR A 110 -17.22 -7.07 -7.54
CA TYR A 110 -15.81 -6.80 -7.33
C TYR A 110 -15.51 -5.30 -7.45
N PHE A 111 -15.93 -4.61 -8.51
CA PHE A 111 -15.51 -3.23 -8.78
C PHE A 111 -16.27 -2.14 -7.98
N VAL A 112 -16.84 -2.50 -6.83
CA VAL A 112 -17.43 -1.56 -5.87
C VAL A 112 -16.35 -1.11 -4.89
N TYR A 113 -16.10 0.20 -4.84
CA TYR A 113 -15.07 0.84 -4.01
C TYR A 113 -15.68 1.85 -3.04
N GLY A 114 -14.93 2.20 -2.00
CA GLY A 114 -15.35 3.20 -1.01
C GLY A 114 -16.29 2.61 0.05
N PRO A 115 -17.18 3.40 0.67
CA PRO A 115 -17.99 2.96 1.81
C PRO A 115 -19.01 1.85 1.51
N GLU A 116 -19.38 1.67 0.23
CA GLU A 116 -20.35 0.67 -0.21
C GLU A 116 -19.71 -0.69 -0.52
N GLN A 117 -18.39 -0.78 -0.49
CA GLN A 117 -17.70 -2.04 -0.74
C GLN A 117 -17.97 -3.05 0.39
N ASP A 118 -18.09 -4.32 0.00
CA ASP A 118 -18.10 -5.45 0.93
C ASP A 118 -16.74 -6.13 0.85
N SER A 119 -15.97 -6.12 1.95
CA SER A 119 -14.59 -6.63 1.95
C SER A 119 -14.50 -8.12 1.68
N ILE A 120 -15.59 -8.88 1.86
CA ILE A 120 -15.67 -10.31 1.47
C ILE A 120 -15.58 -10.46 -0.06
N ARG A 121 -15.92 -9.43 -0.83
CA ARG A 121 -15.99 -9.46 -2.32
C ARG A 121 -14.63 -9.22 -2.99
N TYR A 122 -13.56 -9.75 -2.40
CA TYR A 122 -12.24 -9.76 -3.01
C TYR A 122 -11.96 -11.09 -3.72
N ARG A 123 -11.00 -11.09 -4.65
CA ARG A 123 -10.59 -12.25 -5.44
C ARG A 123 -9.36 -12.87 -4.81
N GLY A 124 -9.57 -13.82 -3.91
CA GLY A 124 -8.47 -14.45 -3.19
C GLY A 124 -7.42 -15.10 -4.10
N GLU A 125 -7.78 -15.49 -5.32
CA GLU A 125 -6.84 -15.99 -6.32
C GLU A 125 -5.79 -14.95 -6.79
N TYR A 126 -6.01 -13.66 -6.52
CA TYR A 126 -5.03 -12.60 -6.83
C TYR A 126 -4.01 -12.40 -5.71
N VAL A 127 -4.32 -12.84 -4.47
CA VAL A 127 -3.48 -12.59 -3.28
C VAL A 127 -2.01 -12.97 -3.48
N PRO A 128 -1.66 -14.15 -4.01
CA PRO A 128 -0.25 -14.54 -4.21
C PRO A 128 0.50 -13.65 -5.21
N ASP A 129 -0.21 -12.96 -6.10
CA ASP A 129 0.36 -12.07 -7.12
C ASP A 129 0.40 -10.59 -6.68
N THR A 130 -0.01 -10.29 -5.44
CA THR A 130 0.07 -8.92 -4.92
C THR A 130 1.48 -8.57 -4.44
N LEU A 131 1.85 -7.29 -4.58
CA LEU A 131 3.09 -6.74 -4.08
C LEU A 131 2.90 -6.31 -2.62
N LEU A 132 3.64 -6.90 -1.69
CA LEU A 132 3.66 -6.46 -0.30
C LEU A 132 4.48 -5.18 -0.18
N ILE A 133 3.83 -4.11 0.27
CA ILE A 133 4.45 -2.79 0.40
C ILE A 133 4.52 -2.28 1.83
N GLY A 134 3.84 -2.89 2.80
CA GLY A 134 3.81 -2.39 4.17
C GLY A 134 3.03 -3.28 5.12
N TYR A 135 3.26 -3.07 6.40
CA TYR A 135 2.50 -3.68 7.49
C TYR A 135 1.85 -2.54 8.27
N TRP A 136 0.53 -2.60 8.48
CA TRP A 136 -0.20 -1.62 9.28
C TRP A 136 -1.01 -2.33 10.34
N ASP A 137 -0.75 -2.02 11.61
CA ASP A 137 -1.19 -2.79 12.77
C ASP A 137 -0.85 -4.29 12.55
N ASP A 138 -1.79 -5.23 12.78
CA ASP A 138 -1.60 -6.64 12.40
C ASP A 138 -1.99 -6.97 10.94
N GLY A 139 -2.16 -5.94 10.10
CA GLY A 139 -2.54 -6.05 8.70
C GLY A 139 -1.39 -5.83 7.72
N VAL A 140 -1.68 -6.07 6.44
CA VAL A 140 -0.75 -5.85 5.31
C VAL A 140 -1.34 -4.92 4.27
N ALA A 141 -0.50 -3.99 3.80
CA ALA A 141 -0.77 -3.14 2.66
C ALA A 141 -0.17 -3.77 1.40
N LEU A 142 -1.01 -3.98 0.39
CA LEU A 142 -0.66 -4.71 -0.83
C LEU A 142 -1.03 -3.90 -2.08
N LEU A 143 -0.30 -4.10 -3.18
CA LEU A 143 -0.67 -3.59 -4.51
C LEU A 143 -0.96 -4.75 -5.47
N ASN A 144 -2.11 -4.72 -6.12
CA ASN A 144 -2.60 -5.77 -6.99
C ASN A 144 -2.39 -5.40 -8.48
N PRO A 145 -1.39 -5.97 -9.18
CA PRO A 145 -1.15 -5.68 -10.59
C PRO A 145 -2.19 -6.30 -11.53
N ARG A 146 -3.04 -7.22 -11.05
CA ARG A 146 -4.10 -7.86 -11.87
C ARG A 146 -5.22 -6.89 -12.21
N VAL A 147 -5.36 -5.82 -11.45
CA VAL A 147 -6.39 -4.80 -11.61
C VAL A 147 -5.69 -3.45 -11.67
N SER A 148 -5.68 -2.85 -12.85
CA SER A 148 -5.07 -1.54 -13.07
C SER A 148 -6.02 -0.57 -13.75
N THR A 149 -5.88 0.72 -13.44
CA THR A 149 -6.60 1.80 -14.13
C THR A 149 -5.94 2.12 -15.48
N ALA A 150 -6.61 2.94 -16.29
CA ALA A 150 -6.05 3.40 -17.58
C ALA A 150 -4.80 4.27 -17.39
N GLU A 151 -4.63 4.87 -16.22
CA GLU A 151 -3.48 5.69 -15.82
C GLU A 151 -2.30 4.85 -15.30
N GLY A 152 -2.46 3.52 -15.20
CA GLY A 152 -1.44 2.61 -14.71
C GLY A 152 -1.40 2.46 -13.19
N GLU A 153 -2.36 3.03 -12.45
CA GLU A 153 -2.49 2.75 -11.01
C GLU A 153 -2.94 1.32 -10.79
N TRP A 154 -2.30 0.63 -9.85
CA TRP A 154 -2.71 -0.68 -9.40
C TRP A 154 -3.71 -0.51 -8.27
N GLU A 155 -4.70 -1.40 -8.22
CA GLU A 155 -5.58 -1.52 -7.08
C GLU A 155 -4.76 -1.79 -5.82
N ALA A 156 -5.07 -1.09 -4.73
CA ALA A 156 -4.37 -1.24 -3.47
C ALA A 156 -5.30 -1.89 -2.44
N TRP A 157 -4.77 -2.82 -1.65
CA TRP A 157 -5.54 -3.60 -0.70
C TRP A 157 -4.99 -3.43 0.71
N TYR A 158 -5.90 -3.46 1.67
CA TYR A 158 -5.59 -3.68 3.07
C TYR A 158 -6.25 -4.98 3.53
N LEU A 159 -5.43 -5.94 3.96
CA LEU A 159 -5.87 -7.18 4.59
C LEU A 159 -5.51 -7.14 6.06
N ALA A 160 -6.43 -7.50 6.93
CA ALA A 160 -6.15 -7.58 8.36
C ALA A 160 -7.00 -8.68 9.02
N PRO A 161 -6.52 -9.38 10.06
CA PRO A 161 -7.24 -10.49 10.68
C PRO A 161 -8.65 -10.16 11.20
N TRP A 162 -8.94 -8.90 11.49
CA TRP A 162 -10.28 -8.45 11.92
C TRP A 162 -11.21 -8.04 10.76
N LEU A 163 -10.71 -8.03 9.53
CA LEU A 163 -11.52 -7.84 8.33
C LEU A 163 -11.95 -9.21 7.78
N PRO A 164 -13.21 -9.35 7.33
CA PRO A 164 -13.66 -10.60 6.72
C PRO A 164 -13.10 -10.83 5.31
N GLY A 165 -12.35 -9.86 4.76
CA GLY A 165 -11.68 -9.91 3.46
C GLY A 165 -10.84 -8.66 3.22
N ALA A 166 -10.76 -8.18 1.98
CA ALA A 166 -9.92 -7.03 1.61
C ALA A 166 -10.70 -5.71 1.52
N ASN A 167 -10.20 -4.69 2.21
CA ASN A 167 -10.56 -3.30 1.88
C ASN A 167 -9.73 -2.88 0.66
N ARG A 168 -10.39 -2.45 -0.40
CA ARG A 168 -9.80 -2.18 -1.71
C ARG A 168 -9.95 -0.71 -2.09
N TYR A 169 -8.93 -0.23 -2.78
CA TYR A 169 -8.74 1.15 -3.18
C TYR A 169 -8.25 1.19 -4.62
N ARG A 170 -8.58 2.25 -5.35
CA ARG A 170 -8.23 2.35 -6.78
C ARG A 170 -6.75 2.62 -7.04
N SER A 171 -6.01 3.01 -6.01
CA SER A 171 -4.59 3.36 -6.09
C SER A 171 -3.92 3.27 -4.73
N PHE A 172 -2.58 3.21 -4.73
CA PHE A 172 -1.79 3.35 -3.49
C PHE A 172 -2.08 4.69 -2.80
N TRP A 173 -2.25 5.77 -3.59
CA TRP A 173 -2.59 7.08 -3.05
C TRP A 173 -3.89 7.04 -2.22
N ASP A 174 -4.95 6.45 -2.73
CA ASP A 174 -6.24 6.39 -2.04
C ASP A 174 -6.14 5.61 -0.72
N LEU A 175 -5.42 4.49 -0.73
CA LEU A 175 -5.13 3.68 0.45
C LEU A 175 -4.35 4.50 1.50
N ALA A 176 -3.25 5.15 1.09
CA ALA A 176 -2.42 5.94 1.99
C ALA A 176 -3.16 7.18 2.56
N MET A 177 -4.03 7.81 1.77
CA MET A 177 -4.85 8.94 2.24
C MET A 177 -5.89 8.52 3.28
N ASP A 178 -6.48 7.33 3.12
CA ASP A 178 -7.43 6.78 4.09
C ASP A 178 -6.73 6.47 5.42
N GLU A 179 -5.55 5.83 5.36
CA GLU A 179 -4.71 5.55 6.53
C GLU A 179 -4.33 6.83 7.29
N LEU A 180 -3.85 7.85 6.57
CA LEU A 180 -3.56 9.15 7.17
C LEU A 180 -4.78 9.76 7.86
N ARG A 181 -5.94 9.74 7.18
CA ARG A 181 -7.18 10.27 7.73
C ARG A 181 -7.57 9.55 9.03
N MET A 182 -7.42 8.23 9.10
CA MET A 182 -7.73 7.46 10.31
C MET A 182 -6.83 7.86 11.49
N ARG A 183 -5.55 8.14 11.23
CA ARG A 183 -4.60 8.59 12.26
C ARG A 183 -4.84 10.01 12.75
N TYR A 184 -5.20 10.92 11.84
CA TYR A 184 -5.48 12.33 12.17
C TYR A 184 -6.86 12.56 12.81
N ALA A 185 -7.77 11.58 12.74
CA ALA A 185 -9.09 11.68 13.36
C ALA A 185 -9.08 11.41 14.88
N ARG A 186 -7.90 11.18 15.48
CA ARG A 186 -7.70 11.02 16.93
C ARG A 186 -7.28 12.32 17.60
#